data_AF-A0A2N5ZB71-F1
#
_entry.id   AF-A0A2N5ZB71-F1
#
_cell.length_a   1.000
_cell.length_b   1.000
_cell.length_c   1.000
_cell.angle_alpha   90.00
_cell.angle_beta   90.00
_cell.angle_gamma   90.00
#
_symmetry.space_group_name_H-M   'P 1'
#
loop_
_entity.id
_entity.type
_entity.pdbx_description
1 polymer ?
#
loop_
_entity_poly.entity_id
_entity_poly.type
_entity_poly.pdbx_seq_one_letter_code
_entity_poly.pdbx_strand_id
1 'polypeptide(L)'
;MANLWLKNLLGQIPATEKIEATQNQLIEEHKRFLEIADSEELAQYNELKAYVESDEYLNKKKEIEAIKYTGSEEEKLINELKALEADKSIKDYFSTLESSELKRFTDLIEGSKITQFNEMKETVDSGQIEEIKTQMIQDHKAELAKPKKLKAIIKQPDIKKYLKLLNSNDFKTFTEVSESDKPSEFERLKSIVDAFDYSQVNDENKEEFQEQIQAKEQLATIENDSAFKTYLKFKESGNADLMEKVPETDAYREQEALEIYLTSEEYQEKLKATDWKSSDLFKLQNDYKALKKDADIKFYFKFEKSAGYTNYLEVKDSEKLTRLDELKSLTQEEEFIKQVEYLKDDKKFEKTEEYKKFESFTELENSENIKWYLSMLNDDRFKPLMEWEKVFEDEFDDNLNQDVWTPMVFTGLMSINENFVTQGEKQMFTDGKNLEVANSALSIQIKKEEAKGKAWSPKNGFMEQNFDYTSGTLNTAKAFRFNQGKIEAKINIQQANTIIHGLSLKGEKITPHIDLIKTGKGNGYEVRYIPKDNPKNIIAHKVKGININDKYYIHGLEWTEKELIWSLNGLEIARENHQLNGEELYINMASIVEKAPESLPAEFKIDWIKVYKKQQAE
;
A
#
# COMPACT_ATOMS: atom_id res chain seq x y z
N MET A 1 63.05 23.86 -48.32
CA MET A 1 61.81 24.48 -48.86
C MET A 1 60.81 23.39 -49.17
N ALA A 2 59.59 23.48 -48.64
CA ALA A 2 58.51 22.57 -49.00
C ALA A 2 58.28 22.59 -50.52
N ASN A 3 58.18 21.43 -51.16
CA ASN A 3 57.82 21.35 -52.58
C ASN A 3 56.31 21.64 -52.72
N LEU A 4 55.95 22.92 -52.68
CA LEU A 4 54.56 23.40 -52.74
C LEU A 4 53.84 22.93 -54.01
N TRP A 5 54.56 22.75 -55.11
CA TRP A 5 53.98 22.20 -56.34
C TRP A 5 53.48 20.76 -56.13
N LEU A 6 54.30 19.90 -55.52
CA LEU A 6 53.90 18.53 -55.21
C LEU A 6 52.77 18.50 -54.17
N LYS A 7 52.85 19.34 -53.14
CA LYS A 7 51.80 19.45 -52.11
C LYS A 7 50.47 19.92 -52.71
N ASN A 8 50.50 20.89 -53.61
CA ASN A 8 49.31 21.38 -54.32
C ASN A 8 48.71 20.29 -55.22
N LEU A 9 49.55 19.58 -56.00
CA LEU A 9 49.11 18.49 -56.88
C LEU A 9 48.46 17.34 -56.09
N LEU A 10 48.98 17.03 -54.91
CA LEU A 10 48.47 15.98 -54.03
C LEU A 10 47.31 16.45 -53.12
N GLY A 11 46.81 17.69 -53.26
CA GLY A 11 45.73 18.23 -52.43
C GLY A 11 46.11 18.40 -50.95
N GLN A 12 47.40 18.50 -50.64
CA GLN A 12 47.94 18.65 -49.27
C GLN A 12 47.98 20.11 -48.80
N ILE A 13 47.70 21.07 -49.67
CA ILE A 13 47.46 22.46 -49.27
C ILE A 13 45.97 22.55 -48.91
N PRO A 14 45.61 22.82 -47.65
CA PRO A 14 44.21 22.91 -47.27
C PRO A 14 43.51 24.03 -48.03
N ALA A 15 42.26 23.80 -48.44
CA ALA A 15 41.43 24.83 -49.03
C ALA A 15 41.16 25.93 -47.98
N THR A 16 41.21 27.20 -48.41
CA THR A 16 41.00 28.37 -47.54
C THR A 16 39.67 28.28 -46.79
N GLU A 17 38.58 27.96 -47.50
CA GLU A 17 37.25 27.77 -46.93
C GLU A 17 37.22 26.67 -45.85
N LYS A 18 37.99 25.58 -46.03
CA LYS A 18 38.06 24.49 -45.06
C LYS A 18 38.77 24.91 -43.77
N ILE A 19 39.80 25.75 -43.87
CA ILE A 19 40.50 26.30 -42.69
C ILE A 19 39.54 27.17 -41.90
N GLU A 20 38.88 28.12 -42.56
CA GLU A 20 37.92 29.02 -41.91
C GLU A 20 36.76 28.23 -41.28
N ALA A 21 36.20 27.25 -42.00
CA ALA A 21 35.15 26.39 -41.46
C ALA A 21 35.61 25.61 -40.22
N THR A 22 36.85 25.09 -40.22
CA THR A 22 37.41 24.36 -39.06
C THR A 22 37.63 25.29 -37.87
N GLN A 23 38.16 26.50 -38.11
CA GLN A 23 38.38 27.50 -37.06
C GLN A 23 37.05 27.98 -36.47
N ASN A 24 36.07 28.33 -37.31
CA ASN A 24 34.75 28.76 -36.88
C ASN A 24 34.02 27.66 -36.10
N GLN A 25 34.09 26.41 -36.57
CA GLN A 25 33.55 25.28 -35.83
C GLN A 25 34.18 25.16 -34.44
N LEU A 26 35.50 25.29 -34.34
CA LEU A 26 36.19 25.21 -33.05
C LEU A 26 35.80 26.36 -32.11
N ILE A 27 35.59 27.57 -32.66
CA ILE A 27 35.12 28.74 -31.91
C ILE A 27 33.70 28.50 -31.38
N GLU A 28 32.78 28.02 -32.22
CA GLU A 28 31.40 27.72 -31.82
C GLU A 28 31.34 26.55 -30.80
N GLU A 29 32.16 25.51 -30.98
CA GLU A 29 32.31 24.43 -30.00
C GLU A 29 32.82 24.99 -28.66
N HIS A 30 33.83 25.86 -28.66
CA HIS A 30 34.34 26.46 -27.43
C HIS A 30 33.31 27.36 -26.75
N LYS A 31 32.55 28.13 -27.53
CA LYS A 31 31.44 28.94 -27.02
C LYS A 31 30.38 28.06 -26.35
N ARG A 32 29.96 26.98 -27.00
CA ARG A 32 29.03 25.98 -26.43
C ARG A 32 29.59 25.36 -25.14
N PHE A 33 30.90 25.08 -25.11
CA PHE A 33 31.56 24.56 -23.91
C PHE A 33 31.43 25.53 -22.74
N LEU A 34 31.68 26.82 -22.95
CA LEU A 34 31.53 27.85 -21.91
C LEU A 34 30.06 28.06 -21.51
N GLU A 35 29.14 28.05 -22.46
CA GLU A 35 27.70 28.17 -22.18
C GLU A 35 27.18 27.01 -21.31
N ILE A 36 27.61 25.77 -21.56
CA ILE A 36 27.24 24.63 -20.70
C ILE A 36 27.96 24.71 -19.35
N ALA A 37 29.22 25.17 -19.32
CA ALA A 37 29.97 25.34 -18.08
C ALA A 37 29.25 26.27 -17.09
N ASP A 38 28.57 27.31 -17.58
CA ASP A 38 27.82 28.29 -16.80
C ASP A 38 26.31 27.97 -16.68
N SER A 39 25.88 26.79 -17.16
CA SER A 39 24.46 26.44 -17.21
C SER A 39 23.90 25.98 -15.86
N GLU A 40 22.63 26.33 -15.59
CA GLU A 40 21.86 25.76 -14.47
C GLU A 40 21.74 24.23 -14.58
N GLU A 41 21.68 23.70 -15.81
CA GLU A 41 21.64 22.26 -16.10
C GLU A 41 22.87 21.53 -15.52
N LEU A 42 24.08 22.06 -15.78
CA LEU A 42 25.32 21.50 -15.24
C LEU A 42 25.42 21.70 -13.72
N ALA A 43 24.96 22.83 -13.19
CA ALA A 43 24.92 23.08 -11.75
C ALA A 43 24.04 22.04 -11.02
N GLN A 44 22.83 21.78 -11.54
CA GLN A 44 21.92 20.77 -11.01
C GLN A 44 22.50 19.36 -11.14
N TYR A 45 23.13 19.03 -12.27
CA TYR A 45 23.82 17.74 -12.44
C TYR A 45 24.87 17.54 -11.35
N ASN A 46 25.72 18.54 -11.10
CA ASN A 46 26.78 18.45 -10.09
C ASN A 46 26.22 18.34 -8.66
N GLU A 47 25.15 19.08 -8.33
CA GLU A 47 24.49 18.98 -7.02
C GLU A 47 23.89 17.60 -6.80
N LEU A 48 23.13 17.10 -7.78
CA LEU A 48 22.50 15.79 -7.69
C LEU A 48 23.53 14.67 -7.67
N LYS A 49 24.60 14.78 -8.47
CA LYS A 49 25.73 13.84 -8.44
C LYS A 49 26.34 13.77 -7.05
N ALA A 50 26.67 14.92 -6.46
CA ALA A 50 27.24 14.98 -5.11
C ALA A 50 26.29 14.36 -4.07
N TYR A 51 24.98 14.55 -4.21
CA TYR A 51 23.99 13.94 -3.33
C TYR A 51 23.89 12.42 -3.50
N VAL A 52 23.77 11.90 -4.73
CA VAL A 52 23.62 10.44 -4.95
C VAL A 52 24.90 9.66 -4.64
N GLU A 53 26.06 10.30 -4.71
CA GLU A 53 27.36 9.74 -4.30
C GLU A 53 27.62 9.91 -2.79
N SER A 54 26.77 10.63 -2.06
CA SER A 54 26.96 10.88 -0.62
C SER A 54 26.63 9.66 0.25
N ASP A 55 27.31 9.57 1.39
CA ASP A 55 26.99 8.58 2.43
C ASP A 55 25.54 8.71 2.93
N GLU A 56 24.96 9.92 2.92
CA GLU A 56 23.57 10.15 3.32
C GLU A 56 22.61 9.35 2.43
N TYR A 57 22.71 9.51 1.11
CA TYR A 57 21.87 8.80 0.15
C TYR A 57 22.08 7.28 0.23
N LEU A 58 23.34 6.84 0.27
CA LEU A 58 23.69 5.42 0.32
C LEU A 58 23.15 4.75 1.60
N ASN A 59 23.26 5.42 2.75
CA ASN A 59 22.73 4.90 4.01
C ASN A 59 21.20 4.88 4.02
N LYS A 60 20.52 5.94 3.59
CA LYS A 60 19.05 5.97 3.48
C LYS A 60 18.52 4.86 2.58
N LYS A 61 19.11 4.67 1.40
CA LYS A 61 18.76 3.58 0.48
C LYS A 61 18.86 2.24 1.18
N LYS A 62 20.00 1.97 1.83
CA LYS A 62 20.26 0.73 2.54
C LYS A 62 19.28 0.50 3.71
N GLU A 63 18.97 1.55 4.49
CA GLU A 63 18.03 1.49 5.60
C GLU A 63 16.63 1.12 5.12
N ILE A 64 16.13 1.80 4.07
CA ILE A 64 14.80 1.55 3.50
C ILE A 64 14.73 0.13 2.90
N GLU A 65 15.75 -0.30 2.16
CA GLU A 65 15.82 -1.65 1.58
C GLU A 65 15.95 -2.76 2.64
N ALA A 66 16.50 -2.44 3.82
CA ALA A 66 16.61 -3.39 4.94
C ALA A 66 15.27 -3.63 5.65
N ILE A 67 14.30 -2.73 5.54
CA ILE A 67 12.95 -2.91 6.09
C ILE A 67 12.24 -4.02 5.30
N LYS A 68 11.88 -5.11 5.99
CA LYS A 68 11.30 -6.31 5.36
C LYS A 68 10.14 -6.84 6.18
N TYR A 69 9.17 -7.42 5.48
CA TYR A 69 8.08 -8.16 6.10
C TYR A 69 8.58 -9.39 6.87
N THR A 70 9.59 -10.11 6.36
CA THR A 70 10.14 -11.26 7.06
C THR A 70 10.85 -10.85 8.36
N GLY A 71 10.41 -11.41 9.48
CA GLY A 71 10.89 -11.08 10.83
C GLY A 71 10.22 -9.85 11.46
N SER A 72 9.30 -9.19 10.74
CA SER A 72 8.54 -8.05 11.25
C SER A 72 7.55 -8.46 12.35
N GLU A 73 7.06 -7.48 13.12
CA GLU A 73 6.05 -7.73 14.13
C GLU A 73 4.70 -8.08 13.49
N GLU A 74 4.39 -7.45 12.36
CA GLU A 74 3.20 -7.68 11.56
C GLU A 74 3.15 -9.11 11.02
N GLU A 75 4.29 -9.67 10.59
CA GLU A 75 4.38 -11.09 10.22
C GLU A 75 4.10 -12.01 11.42
N LYS A 76 4.63 -11.70 12.61
CA LYS A 76 4.36 -12.49 13.82
C LYS A 76 2.88 -12.47 14.17
N LEU A 77 2.25 -11.30 14.16
CA LEU A 77 0.82 -11.14 14.47
C LEU A 77 -0.06 -11.89 13.47
N ILE A 78 0.25 -11.81 12.17
CA ILE A 78 -0.47 -12.59 11.14
C ILE A 78 -0.27 -14.09 11.33
N ASN A 79 0.93 -14.54 11.68
CA ASN A 79 1.20 -15.96 11.94
C ASN A 79 0.52 -16.45 13.22
N GLU A 80 0.46 -15.63 14.27
CA GLU A 80 -0.29 -15.90 15.50
C GLU A 80 -1.78 -16.04 15.20
N LEU A 81 -2.36 -15.11 14.43
CA LEU A 81 -3.76 -15.18 13.98
C LEU A 81 -4.03 -16.49 13.24
N LYS A 82 -3.20 -16.83 12.24
CA LYS A 82 -3.35 -18.09 11.50
C LYS A 82 -3.23 -19.32 12.39
N ALA A 83 -2.37 -19.30 13.39
CA ALA A 83 -2.23 -20.40 14.33
C ALA A 83 -3.48 -20.56 15.21
N LEU A 84 -4.05 -19.46 15.71
CA LEU A 84 -5.30 -19.47 16.48
C LEU A 84 -6.51 -19.88 15.62
N GLU A 85 -6.59 -19.39 14.37
CA GLU A 85 -7.62 -19.84 13.41
C GLU A 85 -7.48 -21.33 13.08
N ALA A 86 -6.27 -21.87 13.10
CA ALA A 86 -6.00 -23.27 12.87
C ALA A 86 -6.27 -24.15 14.11
N ASP A 87 -6.29 -23.56 15.30
CA ASP A 87 -6.43 -24.27 16.58
C ASP A 87 -7.72 -25.10 16.63
N LYS A 88 -7.56 -26.37 17.01
CA LYS A 88 -8.67 -27.33 16.99
C LYS A 88 -9.78 -26.94 17.98
N SER A 89 -9.44 -26.48 19.18
CA SER A 89 -10.43 -26.14 20.20
C SER A 89 -11.26 -24.92 19.82
N ILE A 90 -10.65 -23.95 19.13
CA ILE A 90 -11.36 -22.78 18.56
C ILE A 90 -12.28 -23.21 17.42
N LYS A 91 -11.82 -24.08 16.51
CA LYS A 91 -12.68 -24.63 15.45
C LYS A 91 -13.86 -25.43 16.00
N ASP A 92 -13.61 -26.30 16.97
CA ASP A 92 -14.64 -27.12 17.62
C ASP A 92 -15.62 -26.22 18.39
N TYR A 93 -15.15 -25.09 18.96
CA TYR A 93 -15.99 -24.07 19.59
C TYR A 93 -16.96 -23.45 18.59
N PHE A 94 -16.47 -22.89 17.48
CA PHE A 94 -17.34 -22.28 16.46
C PHE A 94 -18.28 -23.31 15.83
N SER A 95 -17.81 -24.54 15.59
CA SER A 95 -18.64 -25.64 15.09
C SER A 95 -19.79 -25.98 16.04
N THR A 96 -19.54 -25.93 17.36
CA THR A 96 -20.58 -26.15 18.38
C THR A 96 -21.50 -24.94 18.52
N LEU A 97 -20.96 -23.72 18.47
CA LEU A 97 -21.69 -22.46 18.54
C LEU A 97 -22.73 -22.36 17.41
N GLU A 98 -22.37 -22.77 16.19
CA GLU A 98 -23.25 -22.77 15.01
C GLU A 98 -24.14 -24.01 14.91
N SER A 99 -23.98 -24.99 15.80
CA SER A 99 -24.71 -26.26 15.73
C SER A 99 -26.20 -26.08 16.07
N SER A 100 -27.06 -26.77 15.31
CA SER A 100 -28.48 -26.89 15.64
C SER A 100 -28.72 -27.64 16.96
N GLU A 101 -27.75 -28.46 17.39
CA GLU A 101 -27.77 -29.17 18.67
C GLU A 101 -27.62 -28.21 19.86
N LEU A 102 -26.68 -27.26 19.82
CA LEU A 102 -26.55 -26.24 20.87
C LEU A 102 -27.81 -25.38 20.95
N LYS A 103 -28.36 -24.96 19.79
CA LYS A 103 -29.63 -24.23 19.75
C LYS A 103 -30.76 -25.01 20.42
N ARG A 104 -30.94 -26.29 20.05
CA ARG A 104 -31.95 -27.17 20.67
C ARG A 104 -31.71 -27.32 22.17
N PHE A 105 -30.46 -27.39 22.62
CA PHE A 105 -30.12 -27.49 24.03
C PHE A 105 -30.52 -26.23 24.79
N THR A 106 -30.22 -25.04 24.26
CA THR A 106 -30.63 -23.75 24.83
C THR A 106 -32.16 -23.62 24.88
N ASP A 107 -32.86 -23.96 23.79
CA ASP A 107 -34.33 -23.94 23.74
C ASP A 107 -34.96 -24.85 24.82
N LEU A 108 -34.32 -25.98 25.12
CA LEU A 108 -34.76 -26.91 26.17
C LEU A 108 -34.48 -26.39 27.59
N ILE A 109 -33.41 -25.62 27.79
CA ILE A 109 -33.12 -24.95 29.06
C ILE A 109 -34.12 -23.83 29.32
N GLU A 110 -34.44 -23.03 28.29
CA GLU A 110 -35.39 -21.93 28.40
C GLU A 110 -36.84 -22.42 28.55
N GLY A 111 -37.15 -23.61 28.04
CA GLY A 111 -38.45 -24.26 28.19
C GLY A 111 -38.69 -24.87 29.57
N SER A 112 -39.95 -25.14 29.91
CA SER A 112 -40.31 -25.75 31.19
C SER A 112 -40.10 -27.27 31.27
N LYS A 113 -39.80 -27.92 30.13
CA LYS A 113 -39.79 -29.39 30.01
C LYS A 113 -38.69 -30.05 30.87
N ILE A 114 -37.49 -29.48 30.92
CA ILE A 114 -36.39 -29.98 31.75
C ILE A 114 -36.68 -29.75 33.23
N THR A 115 -37.18 -28.57 33.59
CA THR A 115 -37.59 -28.23 34.96
C THR A 115 -38.65 -29.21 35.48
N GLN A 116 -39.73 -29.42 34.71
CA GLN A 116 -40.79 -30.39 35.05
C GLN A 116 -40.25 -31.81 35.21
N PHE A 117 -39.34 -32.25 34.33
CA PHE A 117 -38.70 -33.55 34.46
C PHE A 117 -37.91 -33.68 35.76
N ASN A 118 -37.14 -32.66 36.13
CA ASN A 118 -36.33 -32.66 37.35
C ASN A 118 -37.20 -32.64 38.62
N GLU A 119 -38.28 -31.86 38.65
CA GLU A 119 -39.26 -31.84 39.75
C GLU A 119 -39.94 -33.22 39.93
N MET A 120 -40.38 -33.83 38.82
CA MET A 120 -40.93 -35.18 38.82
C MET A 120 -39.89 -36.22 39.29
N LYS A 121 -38.64 -36.09 38.82
CA LYS A 121 -37.53 -36.96 39.22
C LYS A 121 -37.28 -36.88 40.71
N GLU A 122 -37.21 -35.68 41.27
CA GLU A 122 -36.98 -35.46 42.71
C GLU A 122 -38.10 -36.13 43.52
N THR A 123 -39.36 -35.91 43.13
CA THR A 123 -40.52 -36.51 43.81
C THR A 123 -40.49 -38.05 43.74
N VAL A 124 -40.17 -38.63 42.58
CA VAL A 124 -40.10 -40.09 42.40
C VAL A 124 -38.90 -40.70 43.14
N ASP A 125 -37.74 -40.05 43.08
CA ASP A 125 -36.51 -40.56 43.69
C ASP A 125 -36.46 -40.34 45.21
N SER A 126 -37.32 -39.47 45.76
CA SER A 126 -37.44 -39.23 47.22
C SER A 126 -37.88 -40.46 48.03
N GLY A 127 -38.42 -41.50 47.37
CA GLY A 127 -38.96 -42.70 48.01
C GLY A 127 -40.40 -42.57 48.53
N GLN A 128 -40.92 -41.34 48.66
CA GLN A 128 -42.26 -41.05 49.21
C GLN A 128 -43.38 -41.75 48.44
N ILE A 129 -43.25 -41.87 47.12
CA ILE A 129 -44.27 -42.52 46.28
C ILE A 129 -44.44 -44.00 46.61
N GLU A 130 -43.35 -44.73 46.85
CA GLU A 130 -43.43 -46.17 47.13
C GLU A 130 -43.97 -46.44 48.55
N GLU A 131 -43.68 -45.57 49.52
CA GLU A 131 -44.27 -45.63 50.86
C GLU A 131 -45.79 -45.40 50.80
N ILE A 132 -46.25 -44.32 50.15
CA ILE A 132 -47.67 -43.99 50.02
C ILE A 132 -48.41 -45.08 49.23
N LYS A 133 -47.84 -45.58 48.14
CA LYS A 133 -48.41 -46.68 47.35
C LYS A 133 -48.61 -47.93 48.20
N THR A 134 -47.63 -48.29 49.03
CA THR A 134 -47.71 -49.47 49.90
C THR A 134 -48.87 -49.30 50.89
N GLN A 135 -48.98 -48.12 51.50
CA GLN A 135 -50.06 -47.79 52.43
C GLN A 135 -51.43 -47.81 51.74
N MET A 136 -51.58 -47.16 50.58
CA MET A 136 -52.83 -47.14 49.82
C MET A 136 -53.30 -48.55 49.42
N ILE A 137 -52.38 -49.41 48.94
CA ILE A 137 -52.70 -50.80 48.60
C ILE A 137 -53.17 -51.58 49.83
N GLN A 138 -52.52 -51.36 50.98
CA GLN A 138 -52.90 -52.00 52.24
C GLN A 138 -54.28 -51.55 52.70
N ASP A 139 -54.57 -50.25 52.66
CA ASP A 139 -55.86 -49.67 53.05
C ASP A 139 -56.98 -50.13 52.11
N HIS A 140 -56.74 -50.12 50.80
CA HIS A 140 -57.70 -50.62 49.82
C HIS A 140 -58.04 -52.10 50.04
N LYS A 141 -57.03 -52.91 50.35
CA LYS A 141 -57.20 -54.33 50.68
C LYS A 141 -58.02 -54.51 51.97
N ALA A 142 -57.83 -53.65 52.97
CA ALA A 142 -58.60 -53.67 54.21
C ALA A 142 -60.08 -53.34 53.96
N GLU A 143 -60.35 -52.31 53.15
CA GLU A 143 -61.72 -51.94 52.75
C GLU A 143 -62.43 -53.07 51.99
N LEU A 144 -61.75 -53.70 51.02
CA LEU A 144 -62.30 -54.86 50.27
C LEU A 144 -62.54 -56.11 51.12
N ALA A 145 -61.94 -56.21 52.31
CA ALA A 145 -62.17 -57.33 53.23
C ALA A 145 -63.46 -57.17 54.06
N LYS A 146 -63.96 -55.94 54.25
CA LYS A 146 -65.14 -55.64 55.08
C LYS A 146 -66.43 -56.35 54.61
N PRO A 147 -66.77 -56.43 53.30
CA PRO A 147 -67.92 -57.21 52.83
C PRO A 147 -67.81 -58.71 53.12
N LYS A 148 -66.59 -59.26 53.05
CA LYS A 148 -66.34 -60.67 53.39
C LYS A 148 -66.48 -60.89 54.89
N LYS A 149 -66.02 -59.94 55.71
CA LYS A 149 -66.17 -59.96 57.17
C LYS A 149 -67.64 -59.93 57.57
N LEU A 150 -68.43 -59.01 57.01
CA LEU A 150 -69.89 -58.95 57.24
C LEU A 150 -70.57 -60.29 56.90
N LYS A 151 -70.28 -60.86 55.72
CA LYS A 151 -70.81 -62.18 55.32
C LYS A 151 -70.43 -63.31 56.28
N ALA A 152 -69.28 -63.23 56.94
CA ALA A 152 -68.85 -64.23 57.91
C ALA A 152 -69.63 -64.09 59.23
N ILE A 153 -69.85 -62.85 59.69
CA ILE A 153 -70.59 -62.56 60.93
C ILE A 153 -72.06 -62.97 60.81
N ILE A 154 -72.75 -62.61 59.71
CA ILE A 154 -74.16 -62.99 59.47
C ILE A 154 -74.37 -64.51 59.46
N LYS A 155 -73.33 -65.29 59.13
CA LYS A 155 -73.40 -66.76 59.10
C LYS A 155 -73.24 -67.42 60.46
N GLN A 156 -72.83 -66.68 61.49
CA GLN A 156 -72.70 -67.23 62.84
C GLN A 156 -74.07 -67.76 63.29
N PRO A 157 -74.14 -68.96 63.92
CA PRO A 157 -75.41 -69.64 64.18
C PRO A 157 -76.42 -68.77 64.94
N ASP A 158 -75.97 -68.09 66.00
CA ASP A 158 -76.84 -67.29 66.87
C ASP A 158 -77.31 -65.99 66.17
N ILE A 159 -76.42 -65.29 65.46
CA ILE A 159 -76.78 -64.11 64.67
C ILE A 159 -77.73 -64.47 63.53
N LYS A 160 -77.43 -65.54 62.78
CA LYS A 160 -78.29 -66.02 61.71
C LYS A 160 -79.68 -66.41 62.22
N LYS A 161 -79.73 -67.09 63.38
CA LYS A 161 -80.98 -67.49 64.02
C LYS A 161 -81.74 -66.27 64.55
N TYR A 162 -81.06 -65.32 65.20
CA TYR A 162 -81.61 -64.05 65.66
C TYR A 162 -82.23 -63.24 64.52
N LEU A 163 -81.46 -62.96 63.46
CA LEU A 163 -81.94 -62.20 62.28
C LEU A 163 -83.17 -62.86 61.63
N LYS A 164 -83.24 -64.20 61.64
CA LYS A 164 -84.40 -64.95 61.13
C LYS A 164 -85.61 -64.84 62.07
N LEU A 165 -85.39 -64.90 63.38
CA LEU A 165 -86.45 -64.80 64.39
C LEU A 165 -86.99 -63.38 64.54
N LEU A 166 -86.15 -62.36 64.36
CA LEU A 166 -86.50 -60.93 64.44
C LEU A 166 -87.72 -60.58 63.56
N ASN A 167 -87.83 -61.25 62.40
CA ASN A 167 -88.92 -61.07 61.43
C ASN A 167 -90.00 -62.17 61.49
N SER A 168 -89.99 -63.02 62.53
CA SER A 168 -90.94 -64.13 62.65
C SER A 168 -92.23 -63.72 63.35
N ASN A 169 -93.36 -64.26 62.89
CA ASN A 169 -94.65 -64.07 63.57
C ASN A 169 -94.64 -64.63 65.01
N ASP A 170 -93.86 -65.68 65.27
CA ASP A 170 -93.73 -66.25 66.61
C ASP A 170 -93.06 -65.27 67.57
N PHE A 171 -92.02 -64.54 67.13
CA PHE A 171 -91.37 -63.50 67.94
C PHE A 171 -92.29 -62.30 68.16
N LYS A 172 -93.04 -61.89 67.13
CA LYS A 172 -94.05 -60.84 67.26
C LYS A 172 -95.11 -61.21 68.30
N THR A 173 -95.64 -62.43 68.22
CA THR A 173 -96.61 -62.96 69.20
C THR A 173 -96.00 -63.06 70.60
N PHE A 174 -94.74 -63.50 70.71
CA PHE A 174 -94.02 -63.54 71.98
C PHE A 174 -93.93 -62.15 72.62
N THR A 175 -93.53 -61.14 71.84
CA THR A 175 -93.43 -59.75 72.31
C THR A 175 -94.80 -59.25 72.79
N GLU A 176 -95.83 -59.37 71.94
CA GLU A 176 -97.20 -58.93 72.25
C GLU A 176 -97.78 -59.62 73.51
N VAL A 177 -97.56 -60.92 73.68
CA VAL A 177 -98.05 -61.66 74.85
C VAL A 177 -97.22 -61.35 76.10
N SER A 178 -95.91 -61.17 75.96
CA SER A 178 -95.01 -60.84 77.08
C SER A 178 -95.36 -59.51 77.74
N GLU A 179 -95.92 -58.58 76.97
CA GLU A 179 -96.38 -57.27 77.44
C GLU A 179 -97.81 -57.27 78.00
N SER A 180 -98.52 -58.40 77.92
CA SER A 180 -99.87 -58.56 78.47
C SER A 180 -99.86 -59.06 79.91
N ASP A 181 -101.00 -58.99 80.60
CA ASP A 181 -101.13 -59.54 81.97
C ASP A 181 -101.12 -61.08 82.01
N LYS A 182 -101.31 -61.74 80.85
CA LYS A 182 -101.45 -63.20 80.73
C LYS A 182 -100.30 -64.00 81.35
N PRO A 183 -99.00 -63.66 81.18
CA PRO A 183 -97.91 -64.43 81.78
C PRO A 183 -97.89 -64.35 83.30
N SER A 184 -98.16 -63.15 83.84
CA SER A 184 -98.19 -62.96 85.29
C SER A 184 -99.39 -63.67 85.93
N GLU A 185 -100.55 -63.62 85.28
CA GLU A 185 -101.75 -64.31 85.74
C GLU A 185 -101.61 -65.83 85.57
N PHE A 186 -100.96 -66.32 84.52
CA PHE A 186 -100.62 -67.73 84.36
C PHE A 186 -99.78 -68.26 85.51
N GLU A 187 -98.67 -67.61 85.85
CA GLU A 187 -97.80 -68.05 86.95
C GLU A 187 -98.54 -68.00 88.30
N ARG A 188 -99.33 -66.94 88.53
CA ARG A 188 -100.16 -66.80 89.74
C ARG A 188 -101.17 -67.95 89.83
N LEU A 189 -101.99 -68.16 88.80
CA LEU A 189 -102.99 -69.23 88.77
C LEU A 189 -102.34 -70.60 88.88
N LYS A 190 -101.22 -70.82 88.20
CA LYS A 190 -100.45 -72.07 88.27
C LYS A 190 -99.96 -72.36 89.68
N SER A 191 -99.44 -71.36 90.39
CA SER A 191 -99.00 -71.54 91.77
C SER A 191 -100.12 -71.94 92.73
N ILE A 192 -101.33 -71.39 92.53
CA ILE A 192 -102.53 -71.74 93.32
C ILE A 192 -102.93 -73.19 93.02
N VAL A 193 -102.95 -73.55 91.74
CA VAL A 193 -103.34 -74.89 91.29
C VAL A 193 -102.33 -75.94 91.75
N ASP A 194 -101.04 -75.73 91.55
CA ASP A 194 -100.02 -76.72 91.89
C ASP A 194 -99.86 -76.91 93.40
N ALA A 195 -100.19 -75.90 94.22
CA ALA A 195 -100.10 -75.97 95.68
C ALA A 195 -101.28 -76.71 96.33
N PHE A 196 -102.36 -76.96 95.60
CA PHE A 196 -103.56 -77.58 96.14
C PHE A 196 -103.68 -79.04 95.68
N ASP A 197 -103.72 -79.97 96.63
CA ASP A 197 -104.03 -81.37 96.31
C ASP A 197 -105.53 -81.50 96.04
N TYR A 198 -105.91 -81.71 94.78
CA TYR A 198 -107.31 -81.82 94.38
C TYR A 198 -107.93 -83.20 94.67
N SER A 199 -107.15 -84.20 95.09
CA SER A 199 -107.68 -85.55 95.35
C SER A 199 -108.61 -85.61 96.58
N GLN A 200 -108.52 -84.60 97.45
CA GLN A 200 -109.36 -84.41 98.64
C GLN A 200 -110.70 -83.72 98.34
N VAL A 201 -110.94 -83.27 97.10
CA VAL A 201 -112.22 -82.69 96.69
C VAL A 201 -113.23 -83.79 96.36
N ASN A 202 -114.36 -83.80 97.04
CA ASN A 202 -115.53 -84.64 96.79
C ASN A 202 -116.81 -83.81 96.79
N ASP A 203 -117.94 -84.43 96.44
CA ASP A 203 -119.20 -83.69 96.25
C ASP A 203 -119.74 -83.04 97.53
N GLU A 204 -119.28 -83.47 98.72
CA GLU A 204 -119.71 -82.92 100.01
C GLU A 204 -118.85 -81.70 100.45
N ASN A 205 -117.62 -81.54 99.94
CA ASN A 205 -116.71 -80.45 100.34
C ASN A 205 -116.25 -79.51 99.20
N LYS A 206 -116.77 -79.71 97.98
CA LYS A 206 -116.39 -78.94 96.78
C LYS A 206 -116.63 -77.43 96.88
N GLU A 207 -117.64 -77.01 97.64
CA GLU A 207 -117.96 -75.58 97.85
C GLU A 207 -116.88 -74.87 98.69
N GLU A 208 -116.22 -75.59 99.60
CA GLU A 208 -115.13 -75.06 100.43
C GLU A 208 -113.87 -74.75 99.61
N PHE A 209 -113.67 -75.45 98.49
CA PHE A 209 -112.48 -75.33 97.63
C PHE A 209 -112.74 -74.65 96.28
N GLN A 210 -113.80 -73.84 96.20
CA GLN A 210 -114.27 -73.25 94.94
C GLN A 210 -113.23 -72.32 94.28
N GLU A 211 -112.45 -71.56 95.07
CA GLU A 211 -111.40 -70.68 94.54
C GLU A 211 -110.29 -71.46 93.81
N GLN A 212 -109.85 -72.59 94.37
CA GLN A 212 -108.82 -73.44 93.76
C GLN A 212 -109.36 -74.12 92.50
N ILE A 213 -110.65 -74.50 92.46
CA ILE A 213 -111.29 -75.06 91.28
C ILE A 213 -111.39 -74.00 90.16
N GLN A 214 -111.83 -72.79 90.49
CA GLN A 214 -111.87 -71.69 89.51
C GLN A 214 -110.49 -71.32 88.99
N ALA A 215 -109.47 -71.29 89.86
CA ALA A 215 -108.09 -71.04 89.44
C ALA A 215 -107.61 -72.10 88.44
N LYS A 216 -108.00 -73.36 88.62
CA LYS A 216 -107.70 -74.46 87.70
C LYS A 216 -108.38 -74.32 86.33
N GLU A 217 -109.63 -73.88 86.31
CA GLU A 217 -110.37 -73.62 85.06
C GLU A 217 -109.82 -72.40 84.30
N GLN A 218 -109.47 -71.33 85.02
CA GLN A 218 -108.85 -70.13 84.44
C GLN A 218 -107.44 -70.42 83.93
N LEU A 219 -106.66 -71.20 84.68
CA LEU A 219 -105.36 -71.68 84.23
C LEU A 219 -105.50 -72.48 82.95
N ALA A 220 -106.44 -73.42 82.89
CA ALA A 220 -106.71 -74.20 81.68
C ALA A 220 -107.15 -73.33 80.48
N THR A 221 -107.80 -72.19 80.72
CA THR A 221 -108.18 -71.24 79.67
C THR A 221 -106.95 -70.54 79.10
N ILE A 222 -106.04 -70.07 79.97
CA ILE A 222 -104.77 -69.45 79.55
C ILE A 222 -103.86 -70.49 78.87
N GLU A 223 -103.78 -71.70 79.42
CA GLU A 223 -103.03 -72.82 78.84
C GLU A 223 -103.55 -73.22 77.46
N ASN A 224 -104.84 -73.01 77.19
CA ASN A 224 -105.44 -73.32 75.89
C ASN A 224 -105.40 -72.19 74.87
N ASP A 225 -105.05 -70.96 75.26
CA ASP A 225 -104.91 -69.81 74.38
C ASP A 225 -103.75 -70.01 73.39
N SER A 226 -104.04 -69.87 72.09
CA SER A 226 -103.06 -70.15 71.03
C SER A 226 -101.87 -69.18 71.03
N ALA A 227 -102.09 -67.92 71.37
CA ALA A 227 -101.03 -66.92 71.48
C ALA A 227 -100.16 -67.22 72.71
N PHE A 228 -100.76 -67.59 73.83
CA PHE A 228 -100.05 -67.97 75.05
C PHE A 228 -99.24 -69.27 74.88
N LYS A 229 -99.77 -70.28 74.18
CA LYS A 229 -99.02 -71.48 73.77
C LYS A 229 -97.78 -71.14 72.93
N THR A 230 -97.91 -70.15 72.04
CA THR A 230 -96.81 -69.69 71.19
C THR A 230 -95.75 -68.95 72.02
N TYR A 231 -96.17 -68.08 72.94
CA TYR A 231 -95.30 -67.43 73.92
C TYR A 231 -94.53 -68.42 74.79
N LEU A 232 -95.21 -69.40 75.40
CA LEU A 232 -94.58 -70.45 76.20
C LEU A 232 -93.57 -71.25 75.36
N LYS A 233 -93.95 -71.68 74.15
CA LYS A 233 -93.05 -72.41 73.25
C LYS A 233 -91.84 -71.58 72.83
N PHE A 234 -92.02 -70.27 72.62
CA PHE A 234 -90.93 -69.36 72.26
C PHE A 234 -89.94 -69.17 73.42
N LYS A 235 -90.46 -69.07 74.65
CA LYS A 235 -89.66 -69.00 75.89
C LYS A 235 -88.94 -70.32 76.17
N GLU A 236 -89.66 -71.45 76.15
CA GLU A 236 -89.13 -72.80 76.42
C GLU A 236 -88.08 -73.26 75.39
N SER A 237 -88.18 -72.81 74.14
CA SER A 237 -87.18 -73.12 73.10
C SER A 237 -85.87 -72.33 73.22
N GLY A 238 -85.75 -71.49 74.25
CA GLY A 238 -84.59 -70.61 74.47
C GLY A 238 -84.46 -69.49 73.44
N ASN A 239 -85.51 -69.23 72.64
CA ASN A 239 -85.47 -68.15 71.66
C ASN A 239 -85.61 -66.78 72.33
N ALA A 240 -86.35 -66.66 73.44
CA ALA A 240 -86.44 -65.42 74.21
C ALA A 240 -85.07 -64.93 74.69
N ASP A 241 -84.31 -65.79 75.39
CA ASP A 241 -82.93 -65.52 75.82
C ASP A 241 -82.01 -65.11 74.66
N LEU A 242 -82.19 -65.73 73.49
CA LEU A 242 -81.41 -65.43 72.30
C LEU A 242 -81.75 -64.03 71.74
N MET A 243 -83.02 -63.61 71.79
CA MET A 243 -83.46 -62.28 71.35
C MET A 243 -82.97 -61.16 72.26
N GLU A 244 -82.78 -61.43 73.55
CA GLU A 244 -82.22 -60.47 74.52
C GLU A 244 -80.69 -60.39 74.44
N LYS A 245 -80.00 -61.53 74.35
CA LYS A 245 -78.53 -61.58 74.45
C LYS A 245 -77.81 -61.24 73.15
N VAL A 246 -78.34 -61.63 71.98
CA VAL A 246 -77.63 -61.43 70.69
C VAL A 246 -77.38 -59.94 70.38
N PRO A 247 -78.32 -59.01 70.60
CA PRO A 247 -78.08 -57.57 70.43
C PRO A 247 -76.95 -56.99 71.28
N GLU A 248 -76.69 -57.59 72.44
CA GLU A 248 -75.61 -57.17 73.35
C GLU A 248 -74.24 -57.71 72.94
N THR A 249 -74.18 -58.66 71.99
CA THR A 249 -72.91 -59.21 71.51
C THR A 249 -72.17 -58.23 70.60
N ASP A 250 -70.85 -58.16 70.75
CA ASP A 250 -69.97 -57.37 69.87
C ASP A 250 -70.11 -57.79 68.41
N ALA A 251 -70.37 -59.07 68.14
CA ALA A 251 -70.53 -59.59 66.80
C ALA A 251 -71.78 -59.03 66.10
N TYR A 252 -72.90 -58.86 66.81
CA TYR A 252 -74.10 -58.24 66.23
C TYR A 252 -73.91 -56.73 66.00
N ARG A 253 -73.34 -56.02 66.99
CA ARG A 253 -73.02 -54.59 66.85
C ARG A 253 -72.06 -54.33 65.69
N GLU A 254 -71.06 -55.19 65.50
CA GLU A 254 -70.14 -55.11 64.38
C GLU A 254 -70.84 -55.40 63.03
N GLN A 255 -71.78 -56.34 62.98
CA GLN A 255 -72.58 -56.59 61.79
C GLN A 255 -73.43 -55.38 61.41
N GLU A 256 -74.14 -54.77 62.35
CA GLU A 256 -74.97 -53.58 62.13
C GLU A 256 -74.11 -52.40 61.65
N ALA A 257 -72.99 -52.14 62.32
CA ALA A 257 -72.05 -51.09 61.92
C ALA A 257 -71.48 -51.33 60.51
N LEU A 258 -71.15 -52.58 60.15
CA LEU A 258 -70.66 -52.92 58.81
C LEU A 258 -71.73 -52.79 57.74
N GLU A 259 -73.00 -53.09 58.01
CA GLU A 259 -74.09 -52.90 57.05
C GLU A 259 -74.32 -51.42 56.74
N ILE A 260 -74.33 -50.57 57.77
CA ILE A 260 -74.44 -49.12 57.62
C ILE A 260 -73.22 -48.58 56.85
N TYR A 261 -72.01 -48.97 57.25
CA TYR A 261 -70.80 -48.50 56.60
C TYR A 261 -70.71 -48.95 55.13
N LEU A 262 -71.01 -50.20 54.80
CA LEU A 262 -70.90 -50.71 53.43
C LEU A 262 -71.95 -50.13 52.46
N THR A 263 -73.02 -49.53 52.97
CA THR A 263 -74.03 -48.81 52.18
C THR A 263 -73.81 -47.30 52.15
N SER A 264 -72.85 -46.79 52.91
CA SER A 264 -72.52 -45.36 53.00
C SER A 264 -71.75 -44.85 51.78
N GLU A 265 -71.86 -43.54 51.52
CA GLU A 265 -70.97 -42.82 50.60
C GLU A 265 -69.51 -42.87 51.07
N GLU A 266 -69.28 -42.87 52.38
CA GLU A 266 -67.95 -42.95 52.99
C GLU A 266 -67.17 -44.18 52.51
N TYR A 267 -67.80 -45.35 52.42
CA TYR A 267 -67.15 -46.55 51.90
C TYR A 267 -66.78 -46.44 50.42
N GLN A 268 -67.65 -45.82 49.61
CA GLN A 268 -67.38 -45.58 48.19
C GLN A 268 -66.24 -44.57 48.00
N GLU A 269 -66.21 -43.52 48.81
CA GLU A 269 -65.14 -42.53 48.82
C GLU A 269 -63.82 -43.14 49.28
N LYS A 270 -63.82 -43.96 50.33
CA LYS A 270 -62.62 -44.68 50.80
C LYS A 270 -62.08 -45.65 49.76
N LEU A 271 -62.94 -46.39 49.07
CA LEU A 271 -62.51 -47.28 47.98
C LEU A 271 -61.85 -46.52 46.83
N LYS A 272 -62.43 -45.38 46.41
CA LYS A 272 -61.85 -44.52 45.37
C LYS A 272 -60.53 -43.89 45.85
N ALA A 273 -60.52 -43.31 47.04
CA ALA A 273 -59.35 -42.63 47.60
C ALA A 273 -58.16 -43.56 47.85
N THR A 274 -58.40 -44.86 48.07
CA THR A 274 -57.35 -45.86 48.29
C THR A 274 -56.94 -46.62 47.02
N ASP A 275 -57.64 -46.45 45.89
CA ASP A 275 -57.25 -47.08 44.63
C ASP A 275 -56.01 -46.40 44.03
N TRP A 276 -54.85 -47.02 44.27
CA TRP A 276 -53.55 -46.59 43.74
C TRP A 276 -53.59 -46.25 42.25
N LYS A 277 -54.28 -47.04 41.42
CA LYS A 277 -54.30 -46.85 39.96
C LYS A 277 -55.03 -45.57 39.53
N SER A 278 -55.89 -45.05 40.38
CA SER A 278 -56.63 -43.80 40.16
C SER A 278 -55.96 -42.57 40.77
N SER A 279 -54.87 -42.75 41.54
CA SER A 279 -54.18 -41.65 42.21
C SER A 279 -53.38 -40.76 41.27
N ASP A 280 -53.28 -39.47 41.62
CA ASP A 280 -52.42 -38.52 40.91
C ASP A 280 -50.94 -38.93 40.98
N LEU A 281 -50.52 -39.58 42.07
CA LEU A 281 -49.15 -40.09 42.24
C LEU A 281 -48.84 -41.25 41.27
N PHE A 282 -49.81 -42.10 40.96
CA PHE A 282 -49.64 -43.14 39.94
C PHE A 282 -49.51 -42.54 38.55
N LYS A 283 -50.30 -41.49 38.24
CA LYS A 283 -50.18 -40.73 37.00
C LYS A 283 -48.80 -40.06 36.90
N LEU A 284 -48.37 -39.35 37.95
CA LEU A 284 -47.05 -38.73 38.08
C LEU A 284 -45.91 -39.74 37.82
N GLN A 285 -45.97 -40.93 38.45
CA GLN A 285 -44.97 -41.97 38.28
C GLN A 285 -44.88 -42.47 36.83
N ASN A 286 -46.02 -42.58 36.13
CA ASN A 286 -46.07 -43.01 34.73
C ASN A 286 -45.62 -41.91 33.77
N ASP A 287 -46.04 -40.67 34.00
CA ASP A 287 -45.63 -39.50 33.22
C ASP A 287 -44.10 -39.29 33.32
N TYR A 288 -43.52 -39.44 34.52
CA TYR A 288 -42.06 -39.45 34.70
C TYR A 288 -41.37 -40.57 33.91
N LYS A 289 -41.91 -41.81 33.94
CA LYS A 289 -41.36 -42.93 33.15
C LYS A 289 -41.44 -42.69 31.64
N ALA A 290 -42.49 -42.00 31.18
CA ALA A 290 -42.65 -41.60 29.79
C ALA A 290 -41.65 -40.50 29.42
N LEU A 291 -41.54 -39.43 30.22
CA LEU A 291 -40.58 -38.34 30.01
C LEU A 291 -39.13 -38.83 30.07
N LYS A 292 -38.79 -39.79 30.93
CA LYS A 292 -37.45 -40.41 30.95
C LYS A 292 -37.08 -41.08 29.62
N LYS A 293 -38.08 -41.49 28.83
CA LYS A 293 -37.90 -42.08 27.49
C LYS A 293 -37.94 -41.05 26.37
N ASP A 294 -38.41 -39.83 26.65
CA ASP A 294 -38.55 -38.75 25.69
C ASP A 294 -37.20 -38.38 25.05
N ALA A 295 -37.26 -38.07 23.75
CA ALA A 295 -36.06 -37.83 22.96
C ALA A 295 -35.34 -36.53 23.37
N ASP A 296 -36.06 -35.51 23.83
CA ASP A 296 -35.46 -34.24 24.27
C ASP A 296 -34.78 -34.40 25.63
N ILE A 297 -35.40 -35.11 26.56
CA ILE A 297 -34.79 -35.39 27.88
C ILE A 297 -33.48 -36.17 27.71
N LYS A 298 -33.50 -37.23 26.87
CA LYS A 298 -32.29 -38.01 26.57
C LYS A 298 -31.23 -37.19 25.84
N PHE A 299 -31.64 -36.35 24.90
CA PHE A 299 -30.74 -35.46 24.18
C PHE A 299 -30.08 -34.47 25.14
N TYR A 300 -30.85 -33.78 25.98
CA TYR A 300 -30.36 -32.81 26.96
C TYR A 300 -29.21 -33.38 27.80
N PHE A 301 -29.45 -34.47 28.52
CA PHE A 301 -28.43 -35.07 29.40
C PHE A 301 -27.24 -35.68 28.66
N LYS A 302 -27.41 -36.03 27.38
CA LYS A 302 -26.30 -36.51 26.52
C LYS A 302 -25.46 -35.34 26.02
N PHE A 303 -26.09 -34.27 25.55
CA PHE A 303 -25.43 -33.09 24.99
C PHE A 303 -24.71 -32.30 26.08
N GLU A 304 -25.33 -32.15 27.26
CA GLU A 304 -24.72 -31.54 28.46
C GLU A 304 -23.37 -32.18 28.82
N LYS A 305 -23.22 -33.49 28.56
CA LYS A 305 -22.00 -34.26 28.83
C LYS A 305 -21.13 -34.46 27.58
N SER A 306 -21.48 -33.82 26.47
CA SER A 306 -20.72 -33.99 25.23
C SER A 306 -19.38 -33.26 25.31
N ALA A 307 -18.37 -33.82 24.66
CA ALA A 307 -17.07 -33.17 24.54
C ALA A 307 -17.17 -31.81 23.81
N GLY A 308 -18.08 -31.69 22.83
CA GLY A 308 -18.34 -30.44 22.12
C GLY A 308 -18.86 -29.34 23.04
N TYR A 309 -19.87 -29.64 23.87
CA TYR A 309 -20.39 -28.65 24.83
C TYR A 309 -19.39 -28.31 25.95
N THR A 310 -18.58 -29.28 26.38
CA THR A 310 -17.49 -29.03 27.34
C THR A 310 -16.47 -28.06 26.76
N ASN A 311 -15.97 -28.32 25.54
CA ASN A 311 -15.07 -27.41 24.83
C ASN A 311 -15.73 -26.04 24.60
N TYR A 312 -17.03 -26.00 24.29
CA TYR A 312 -17.77 -24.74 24.15
C TYR A 312 -17.68 -23.88 25.42
N LEU A 313 -17.93 -24.46 26.58
CA LEU A 313 -17.84 -23.76 27.88
C LEU A 313 -16.43 -23.35 28.26
N GLU A 314 -15.42 -24.16 27.91
CA GLU A 314 -14.01 -23.85 28.18
C GLU A 314 -13.48 -22.72 27.29
N VAL A 315 -13.95 -22.63 26.04
CA VAL A 315 -13.43 -21.68 25.04
C VAL A 315 -14.19 -20.35 25.03
N LYS A 316 -15.50 -20.33 25.30
CA LYS A 316 -16.35 -19.13 25.20
C LYS A 316 -15.80 -17.90 25.96
N ASP A 317 -15.13 -18.13 27.07
CA ASP A 317 -14.58 -17.11 27.97
C ASP A 317 -13.05 -17.23 28.07
N SER A 318 -12.39 -17.89 27.10
CA SER A 318 -10.94 -18.14 27.12
C SER A 318 -10.13 -16.99 26.55
N GLU A 319 -8.96 -16.72 27.14
CA GLU A 319 -8.02 -15.69 26.67
C GLU A 319 -7.62 -15.88 25.19
N LYS A 320 -7.52 -17.13 24.73
CA LYS A 320 -7.21 -17.43 23.32
C LYS A 320 -8.32 -17.01 22.34
N LEU A 321 -9.58 -17.05 22.76
CA LEU A 321 -10.70 -16.58 21.93
C LEU A 321 -10.71 -15.05 21.89
N THR A 322 -10.50 -14.41 23.05
CA THR A 322 -10.30 -12.95 23.12
C THR A 322 -9.15 -12.49 22.23
N ARG A 323 -8.01 -13.18 22.30
CA ARG A 323 -6.83 -12.88 21.47
C ARG A 323 -7.09 -13.07 19.97
N LEU A 324 -7.86 -14.09 19.59
CA LEU A 324 -8.28 -14.28 18.20
C LEU A 324 -9.08 -13.08 17.70
N ASP A 325 -10.06 -12.61 18.47
CA ASP A 325 -10.92 -11.48 18.10
C ASP A 325 -10.12 -10.17 18.04
N GLU A 326 -9.22 -9.93 18.99
CA GLU A 326 -8.28 -8.81 18.97
C GLU A 326 -7.43 -8.80 17.69
N LEU A 327 -6.81 -9.93 17.35
CA LEU A 327 -5.97 -10.05 16.16
C LEU A 327 -6.79 -9.90 14.88
N LYS A 328 -8.02 -10.43 14.82
CA LYS A 328 -8.91 -10.22 13.69
C LYS A 328 -9.27 -8.75 13.51
N SER A 329 -9.54 -8.03 14.60
CA SER A 329 -9.80 -6.59 14.56
C SER A 329 -8.56 -5.83 14.09
N LEU A 330 -7.41 -6.04 14.74
CA LEU A 330 -6.15 -5.35 14.44
C LEU A 330 -5.70 -5.56 12.99
N THR A 331 -5.75 -6.80 12.50
CA THR A 331 -5.31 -7.13 11.14
C THR A 331 -6.24 -6.62 10.04
N GLN A 332 -7.44 -6.15 10.40
CA GLN A 332 -8.39 -5.49 9.50
C GLN A 332 -8.28 -3.96 9.51
N GLU A 333 -7.49 -3.39 10.43
CA GLU A 333 -7.26 -1.94 10.46
C GLU A 333 -6.49 -1.48 9.22
N GLU A 334 -6.93 -0.36 8.63
CA GLU A 334 -6.34 0.18 7.41
C GLU A 334 -4.84 0.48 7.57
N GLU A 335 -4.43 0.95 8.75
CA GLU A 335 -3.03 1.24 9.08
C GLU A 335 -2.18 -0.02 9.08
N PHE A 336 -2.66 -1.12 9.68
CA PHE A 336 -1.98 -2.41 9.69
C PHE A 336 -1.82 -2.97 8.28
N ILE A 337 -2.88 -2.90 7.46
CA ILE A 337 -2.85 -3.36 6.07
C ILE A 337 -1.81 -2.56 5.26
N LYS A 338 -1.83 -1.22 5.36
CA LYS A 338 -0.87 -0.34 4.69
C LYS A 338 0.56 -0.62 5.11
N GLN A 339 0.78 -0.87 6.40
CA GLN A 339 2.08 -1.21 6.93
C GLN A 339 2.57 -2.56 6.37
N VAL A 340 1.72 -3.59 6.33
CA VAL A 340 2.05 -4.88 5.71
C VAL A 340 2.35 -4.73 4.21
N GLU A 341 1.58 -3.92 3.48
CA GLU A 341 1.83 -3.62 2.07
C GLU A 341 3.19 -2.94 1.88
N TYR A 342 3.52 -1.95 2.71
CA TYR A 342 4.82 -1.28 2.68
C TYR A 342 5.98 -2.24 2.97
N LEU A 343 5.84 -3.09 4.00
CA LEU A 343 6.86 -4.07 4.37
C LEU A 343 7.11 -5.13 3.28
N LYS A 344 6.07 -5.46 2.50
CA LYS A 344 6.13 -6.41 1.38
C LYS A 344 6.56 -5.78 0.05
N ASP A 345 6.63 -4.45 -0.01
CA ASP A 345 7.01 -3.75 -1.23
C ASP A 345 8.54 -3.78 -1.41
N ASP A 346 9.00 -4.61 -2.33
CA ASP A 346 10.41 -4.70 -2.72
C ASP A 346 10.90 -3.43 -3.45
N LYS A 347 9.97 -2.61 -3.97
CA LYS A 347 10.22 -1.36 -4.69
C LYS A 347 9.91 -0.11 -3.86
N LYS A 348 9.77 -0.24 -2.55
CA LYS A 348 9.47 0.90 -1.65
C LYS A 348 10.50 2.04 -1.77
N PHE A 349 11.77 1.73 -2.00
CA PHE A 349 12.79 2.76 -2.24
C PHE A 349 12.48 3.58 -3.50
N GLU A 350 11.98 2.94 -4.57
CA GLU A 350 11.60 3.60 -5.82
C GLU A 350 10.45 4.62 -5.64
N LYS A 351 9.74 4.57 -4.51
CA LYS A 351 8.63 5.48 -4.18
C LYS A 351 9.06 6.67 -3.32
N THR A 352 10.34 6.78 -2.98
CA THR A 352 10.87 7.83 -2.11
C THR A 352 11.33 9.08 -2.87
N GLU A 353 11.45 10.20 -2.17
CA GLU A 353 12.01 11.43 -2.73
C GLU A 353 13.50 11.26 -3.08
N GLU A 354 14.23 10.41 -2.33
CA GLU A 354 15.60 10.03 -2.63
C GLU A 354 15.72 9.39 -4.01
N TYR A 355 14.83 8.45 -4.36
CA TYR A 355 14.86 7.81 -5.67
C TYR A 355 14.49 8.78 -6.79
N LYS A 356 13.54 9.69 -6.58
CA LYS A 356 13.23 10.75 -7.56
C LYS A 356 14.46 11.60 -7.88
N LYS A 357 15.25 11.98 -6.86
CA LYS A 357 16.53 12.70 -7.06
C LYS A 357 17.52 11.88 -7.88
N PHE A 358 17.57 10.56 -7.67
CA PHE A 358 18.39 9.66 -8.47
C PHE A 358 17.91 9.53 -9.92
N GLU A 359 16.60 9.52 -10.17
CA GLU A 359 16.05 9.57 -11.52
C GLU A 359 16.40 10.88 -12.22
N SER A 360 16.22 12.03 -11.55
CA SER A 360 16.63 13.33 -12.08
C SER A 360 18.13 13.40 -12.36
N PHE A 361 18.96 12.84 -11.47
CA PHE A 361 20.40 12.70 -11.71
C PHE A 361 20.67 11.90 -12.99
N THR A 362 20.03 10.73 -13.12
CA THR A 362 20.21 9.83 -14.27
C THR A 362 19.74 10.47 -15.58
N GLU A 363 18.67 11.26 -15.54
CA GLU A 363 18.17 12.01 -16.69
C GLU A 363 19.21 13.06 -17.14
N LEU A 364 19.71 13.88 -16.21
CA LEU A 364 20.74 14.88 -16.50
C LEU A 364 22.06 14.24 -16.94
N GLU A 365 22.49 13.15 -16.30
CA GLU A 365 23.67 12.38 -16.74
C GLU A 365 23.52 11.89 -18.17
N ASN A 366 22.29 11.62 -18.61
CA ASN A 366 22.00 11.17 -19.95
C ASN A 366 21.76 12.28 -20.98
N SER A 367 21.66 13.55 -20.55
CA SER A 367 21.54 14.71 -21.42
C SER A 367 22.68 14.80 -22.42
N GLU A 368 22.35 15.18 -23.66
CA GLU A 368 23.34 15.41 -24.71
C GLU A 368 24.35 16.50 -24.32
N ASN A 369 23.89 17.56 -23.63
CA ASN A 369 24.74 18.67 -23.20
C ASN A 369 25.75 18.22 -22.15
N ILE A 370 25.28 17.54 -21.10
CA ILE A 370 26.14 17.05 -20.01
C ILE A 370 27.15 16.04 -20.55
N LYS A 371 26.71 15.04 -21.33
CA LYS A 371 27.62 14.06 -21.95
C LYS A 371 28.68 14.70 -22.82
N TRP A 372 28.26 15.63 -23.68
CA TRP A 372 29.17 16.34 -24.56
C TRP A 372 30.16 17.18 -23.74
N TYR A 373 29.70 17.97 -22.77
CA TYR A 373 30.56 18.80 -21.92
C TYR A 373 31.59 17.96 -21.15
N LEU A 374 31.15 16.89 -20.49
CA LEU A 374 32.04 15.98 -19.77
C LEU A 374 33.08 15.33 -20.69
N SER A 375 32.71 15.03 -21.95
CA SER A 375 33.67 14.51 -22.94
C SER A 375 34.72 15.54 -23.36
N MET A 376 34.40 16.84 -23.27
CA MET A 376 35.30 17.93 -23.64
C MET A 376 36.26 18.33 -22.51
N LEU A 377 35.99 17.97 -21.25
CA LEU A 377 36.86 18.33 -20.11
C LEU A 377 38.32 17.84 -20.23
N ASN A 378 38.55 16.76 -20.98
CA ASN A 378 39.88 16.21 -21.22
C ASN A 378 40.35 16.39 -22.68
N ASP A 379 39.66 17.21 -23.48
CA ASP A 379 40.01 17.45 -24.89
C ASP A 379 40.85 18.74 -25.02
N ASP A 380 42.05 18.59 -25.59
CA ASP A 380 43.01 19.66 -25.80
C ASP A 380 42.69 20.54 -27.03
N ARG A 381 41.62 20.25 -27.78
CA ARG A 381 41.27 20.96 -29.03
C ARG A 381 41.09 22.45 -28.86
N PHE A 382 40.71 22.93 -27.67
CA PHE A 382 40.50 24.35 -27.40
C PHE A 382 41.80 25.07 -27.02
N LYS A 383 42.90 24.35 -26.72
CA LYS A 383 44.19 24.97 -26.39
C LYS A 383 44.66 26.01 -27.42
N PRO A 384 44.61 25.75 -28.74
CA PRO A 384 45.00 26.76 -29.73
C PRO A 384 44.16 28.05 -29.68
N LEU A 385 42.90 27.99 -29.25
CA LEU A 385 42.07 29.20 -29.09
C LEU A 385 42.47 29.98 -27.83
N MET A 386 42.84 29.28 -26.76
CA MET A 386 43.28 29.89 -25.50
C MET A 386 44.72 30.42 -25.59
N GLU A 387 45.55 29.86 -26.49
CA GLU A 387 46.94 30.30 -26.67
C GLU A 387 47.08 31.69 -27.32
N TRP A 388 46.08 32.12 -28.09
CA TRP A 388 46.16 33.32 -28.92
C TRP A 388 45.04 34.31 -28.58
N GLU A 389 45.40 35.48 -28.07
CA GLU A 389 44.49 36.61 -27.90
C GLU A 389 44.47 37.44 -29.18
N LYS A 390 43.28 37.65 -29.76
CA LYS A 390 43.11 38.54 -30.91
C LYS A 390 43.19 39.99 -30.44
N VAL A 391 44.22 40.72 -30.88
CA VAL A 391 44.51 42.11 -30.44
C VAL A 391 44.17 43.17 -31.50
N PHE A 392 43.96 42.75 -32.74
CA PHE A 392 43.50 43.60 -33.83
C PHE A 392 42.81 42.76 -34.87
N GLU A 393 41.71 43.27 -35.42
CA GLU A 393 41.07 42.71 -36.59
C GLU A 393 40.42 43.79 -37.45
N ASP A 394 40.31 43.50 -38.73
CA ASP A 394 39.45 44.22 -39.65
C ASP A 394 38.91 43.21 -40.68
N GLU A 395 37.59 43.05 -40.74
CA GLU A 395 36.87 42.23 -41.72
C GLU A 395 36.32 43.06 -42.88
N PHE A 396 36.54 44.38 -42.87
CA PHE A 396 36.11 45.31 -43.92
C PHE A 396 34.60 45.23 -44.26
N ASP A 397 33.75 44.95 -43.27
CA ASP A 397 32.29 44.89 -43.43
C ASP A 397 31.66 46.27 -43.70
N ASP A 398 32.27 47.31 -43.13
CA ASP A 398 31.85 48.71 -43.27
C ASP A 398 32.78 49.51 -44.19
N ASN A 399 32.51 50.81 -44.38
CA ASN A 399 33.45 51.70 -45.08
C ASN A 399 34.86 51.67 -44.43
N LEU A 400 35.90 51.96 -45.22
CA LEU A 400 37.28 51.99 -44.75
C LEU A 400 37.42 52.83 -43.47
N ASN A 401 37.82 52.19 -42.37
CA ASN A 401 38.03 52.83 -41.09
C ASN A 401 39.25 53.76 -41.15
N GLN A 402 39.02 55.07 -41.32
CA GLN A 402 40.08 56.07 -41.48
C GLN A 402 40.82 56.39 -40.16
N ASP A 403 40.27 56.01 -39.01
CA ASP A 403 40.96 56.12 -37.72
C ASP A 403 42.06 55.06 -37.60
N VAL A 404 41.92 53.94 -38.33
CA VAL A 404 42.90 52.85 -38.37
C VAL A 404 43.81 52.97 -39.59
N TRP A 405 43.21 53.13 -40.77
CA TRP A 405 43.89 53.04 -42.06
C TRP A 405 44.15 54.40 -42.66
N THR A 406 45.43 54.77 -42.77
CA THR A 406 45.84 56.00 -43.45
C THR A 406 46.20 55.73 -44.92
N PRO A 407 45.50 56.31 -45.92
CA PRO A 407 45.73 56.03 -47.34
C PRO A 407 46.91 56.83 -47.93
N MET A 408 48.06 56.79 -47.25
CA MET A 408 49.27 57.50 -47.65
C MET A 408 50.50 56.68 -47.28
N VAL A 409 51.61 56.84 -48.01
CA VAL A 409 52.89 56.30 -47.54
C VAL A 409 53.29 56.98 -46.23
N PHE A 410 53.61 56.21 -45.18
CA PHE A 410 53.88 56.77 -43.84
C PHE A 410 55.00 57.82 -43.83
N THR A 411 56.10 57.60 -44.56
CA THR A 411 57.17 58.60 -44.67
C THR A 411 56.67 59.90 -45.32
N GLY A 412 55.77 59.81 -46.30
CA GLY A 412 55.21 60.97 -46.98
C GLY A 412 54.33 61.78 -46.05
N LEU A 413 53.46 61.07 -45.31
CA LEU A 413 52.63 61.62 -44.24
C LEU A 413 53.45 62.38 -43.19
N MET A 414 54.57 61.82 -42.75
CA MET A 414 55.39 62.41 -41.69
C MET A 414 56.33 63.53 -42.18
N SER A 415 56.70 63.56 -43.46
CA SER A 415 57.71 64.50 -43.97
C SER A 415 57.15 65.66 -44.79
N ILE A 416 56.21 65.39 -45.69
CA ILE A 416 55.68 66.37 -46.65
C ILE A 416 54.15 66.45 -46.66
N ASN A 417 53.49 65.62 -45.85
CA ASN A 417 52.02 65.47 -45.80
C ASN A 417 51.40 65.23 -47.19
N GLU A 418 52.10 64.49 -48.04
CA GLU A 418 51.68 64.13 -49.40
C GLU A 418 52.12 62.70 -49.72
N ASN A 419 51.39 62.05 -50.62
CA ASN A 419 51.84 60.81 -51.25
C ASN A 419 53.02 61.05 -52.19
N PHE A 420 53.87 60.03 -52.33
CA PHE A 420 54.95 60.00 -53.33
C PHE A 420 55.26 58.55 -53.71
N VAL A 421 55.97 58.36 -54.81
CA VAL A 421 56.43 57.04 -55.27
C VAL A 421 57.95 57.01 -55.47
N THR A 422 58.55 55.83 -55.56
CA THR A 422 59.98 55.72 -55.90
C THR A 422 60.19 56.04 -57.38
N GLN A 423 61.29 56.73 -57.71
CA GLN A 423 61.65 56.97 -59.10
C GLN A 423 61.70 55.66 -59.90
N GLY A 424 60.95 55.61 -61.02
CA GLY A 424 60.82 54.44 -61.89
C GLY A 424 59.47 53.72 -61.76
N GLU A 425 58.71 53.97 -60.70
CA GLU A 425 57.32 53.57 -60.57
C GLU A 425 56.44 54.36 -61.56
N LYS A 426 55.44 53.70 -62.14
CA LYS A 426 54.59 54.26 -63.21
C LYS A 426 53.23 54.74 -62.74
N GLN A 427 52.88 54.44 -61.50
CA GLN A 427 51.66 54.87 -60.86
C GLN A 427 51.90 56.03 -59.89
N MET A 428 50.88 56.85 -59.65
CA MET A 428 50.82 57.74 -58.49
C MET A 428 49.88 57.16 -57.43
N PHE A 429 50.28 57.17 -56.16
CA PHE A 429 49.36 56.83 -55.06
C PHE A 429 48.35 57.96 -54.84
N THR A 430 47.07 57.61 -54.70
CA THR A 430 46.02 58.57 -54.35
C THR A 430 45.68 58.52 -52.87
N ASP A 431 45.05 59.59 -52.39
CA ASP A 431 44.56 59.70 -51.01
C ASP A 431 43.24 58.94 -50.81
N GLY A 432 43.22 57.65 -51.20
CA GLY A 432 42.09 56.73 -50.99
C GLY A 432 41.17 56.51 -52.19
N LYS A 433 41.31 57.26 -53.30
CA LYS A 433 40.46 57.09 -54.51
C LYS A 433 40.64 55.75 -55.24
N ASN A 434 41.74 55.07 -54.93
CA ASN A 434 42.07 53.74 -55.41
C ASN A 434 41.80 52.65 -54.37
N LEU A 435 41.12 52.99 -53.27
CA LEU A 435 40.66 52.05 -52.26
C LEU A 435 39.14 51.94 -52.35
N GLU A 436 38.64 50.72 -52.34
CA GLU A 436 37.22 50.44 -52.30
C GLU A 436 36.97 49.35 -51.26
N VAL A 437 35.97 49.53 -50.39
CA VAL A 437 35.49 48.45 -49.54
C VAL A 437 34.14 48.01 -50.08
N ALA A 438 34.05 46.76 -50.53
CA ALA A 438 32.84 46.20 -51.12
C ALA A 438 32.81 44.69 -50.91
N ASN A 439 31.64 44.16 -50.55
CA ASN A 439 31.41 42.74 -50.26
C ASN A 439 32.35 42.21 -49.15
N SER A 440 32.45 42.94 -48.04
CA SER A 440 33.31 42.58 -46.89
C SER A 440 34.77 42.35 -47.29
N ALA A 441 35.30 43.21 -48.17
CA ALA A 441 36.68 43.14 -48.60
C ALA A 441 37.18 44.51 -49.04
N LEU A 442 38.41 44.83 -48.64
CA LEU A 442 39.17 45.96 -49.14
C LEU A 442 39.82 45.60 -50.49
N SER A 443 39.60 46.42 -51.52
CA SER A 443 40.25 46.34 -52.83
C SER A 443 41.18 47.54 -53.05
N ILE A 444 42.46 47.29 -53.28
CA ILE A 444 43.41 48.27 -53.80
C ILE A 444 43.44 48.16 -55.32
N GLN A 445 42.88 49.16 -55.99
CA GLN A 445 42.68 49.18 -57.44
C GLN A 445 43.75 49.99 -58.17
N ILE A 446 44.39 49.39 -59.16
CA ILE A 446 45.18 50.13 -60.14
C ILE A 446 44.26 50.56 -61.28
N LYS A 447 44.32 51.85 -61.65
CA LYS A 447 43.50 52.45 -62.71
C LYS A 447 44.40 53.11 -63.75
N LYS A 448 43.95 53.13 -65.01
CA LYS A 448 44.58 53.94 -66.07
C LYS A 448 44.03 55.35 -65.99
N GLU A 449 44.78 56.23 -65.38
CA GLU A 449 44.37 57.59 -65.07
C GLU A 449 45.64 58.44 -65.02
N GLU A 450 45.64 59.55 -65.77
CA GLU A 450 46.76 60.49 -65.72
C GLU A 450 46.77 61.21 -64.36
N ALA A 451 47.93 61.19 -63.70
CA ALA A 451 48.12 61.86 -62.42
C ALA A 451 49.46 62.61 -62.41
N LYS A 452 49.49 63.75 -61.71
CA LYS A 452 50.72 64.49 -61.44
C LYS A 452 51.07 64.33 -59.96
N GLY A 453 52.33 64.01 -59.65
CA GLY A 453 52.76 63.81 -58.27
C GLY A 453 54.28 63.80 -58.14
N LYS A 454 54.78 63.39 -56.97
CA LYS A 454 56.21 63.39 -56.64
C LYS A 454 56.81 61.99 -56.76
N ALA A 455 57.91 61.88 -57.50
CA ALA A 455 58.80 60.73 -57.49
C ALA A 455 60.05 61.05 -56.65
N TRP A 456 60.38 60.19 -55.69
CA TRP A 456 61.58 60.32 -54.87
C TRP A 456 62.75 59.52 -55.44
N SER A 457 63.94 60.15 -55.51
CA SER A 457 65.20 59.47 -55.84
C SER A 457 66.28 59.79 -54.80
N PRO A 458 67.21 58.86 -54.52
CA PRO A 458 68.33 59.13 -53.62
C PRO A 458 69.23 60.29 -54.08
N LYS A 459 69.31 60.54 -55.39
CA LYS A 459 70.20 61.55 -55.99
C LYS A 459 69.59 62.95 -56.01
N ASN A 460 68.31 63.07 -56.35
CA ASN A 460 67.66 64.35 -56.61
C ASN A 460 66.54 64.69 -55.60
N GLY A 461 66.24 63.83 -54.63
CA GLY A 461 65.10 64.02 -53.74
C GLY A 461 63.77 63.88 -54.47
N PHE A 462 62.75 64.63 -54.03
CA PHE A 462 61.42 64.65 -54.65
C PHE A 462 61.41 65.48 -55.94
N MET A 463 60.91 64.91 -57.02
CA MET A 463 60.72 65.58 -58.31
C MET A 463 59.28 65.41 -58.77
N GLU A 464 58.69 66.45 -59.35
CA GLU A 464 57.38 66.33 -59.99
C GLU A 464 57.47 65.49 -61.27
N GLN A 465 56.50 64.60 -61.47
CA GLN A 465 56.40 63.73 -62.63
C GLN A 465 54.92 63.49 -62.97
N ASN A 466 54.64 63.26 -64.26
CA ASN A 466 53.35 62.75 -64.73
C ASN A 466 53.38 61.22 -64.75
N PHE A 467 52.29 60.60 -64.33
CA PHE A 467 52.08 59.17 -64.22
C PHE A 467 50.89 58.75 -65.08
N ASP A 468 51.01 57.62 -65.76
CA ASP A 468 49.96 57.07 -66.64
C ASP A 468 48.93 56.23 -65.87
N TYR A 469 49.19 55.97 -64.60
CA TYR A 469 48.38 55.12 -63.74
C TYR A 469 48.19 55.74 -62.35
N THR A 470 47.10 55.38 -61.68
CA THR A 470 46.88 55.62 -60.26
C THR A 470 46.78 54.30 -59.50
N SER A 471 47.16 54.29 -58.23
CA SER A 471 47.08 53.13 -57.34
C SER A 471 46.84 53.54 -55.90
N GLY A 472 46.63 52.56 -55.01
CA GLY A 472 46.43 52.79 -53.59
C GLY A 472 47.59 52.27 -52.73
N THR A 473 47.73 52.92 -51.59
CA THR A 473 48.54 52.47 -50.45
C THR A 473 47.78 52.80 -49.18
N LEU A 474 47.96 52.00 -48.14
CA LEU A 474 47.43 52.29 -46.82
C LEU A 474 48.30 51.67 -45.73
N ASN A 475 48.26 52.27 -44.54
CA ASN A 475 49.00 51.77 -43.39
C ASN A 475 48.31 52.05 -42.06
N THR A 476 48.71 51.31 -41.01
CA THR A 476 48.18 51.47 -39.65
C THR A 476 49.08 52.29 -38.72
N ALA A 477 50.12 52.95 -39.22
CA ALA A 477 51.23 53.47 -38.42
C ALA A 477 50.86 54.46 -37.32
N LYS A 478 49.73 55.17 -37.47
CA LYS A 478 49.18 56.11 -36.48
C LYS A 478 48.28 55.45 -35.44
N ALA A 479 47.72 54.29 -35.75
CA ALA A 479 46.63 53.68 -34.99
C ALA A 479 47.01 52.34 -34.34
N PHE A 480 47.73 51.49 -35.08
CA PHE A 480 48.06 50.14 -34.64
C PHE A 480 49.47 49.74 -35.05
N ARG A 481 50.22 49.28 -34.05
CA ARG A 481 51.54 48.66 -34.18
C ARG A 481 51.58 47.46 -33.26
N PHE A 482 52.36 46.46 -33.62
CA PHE A 482 52.57 45.31 -32.75
C PHE A 482 54.00 44.80 -32.85
N ASN A 483 54.43 44.12 -31.79
CA ASN A 483 55.63 43.32 -31.75
C ASN A 483 55.26 41.90 -31.32
N GLN A 484 55.89 40.91 -31.95
CA GLN A 484 55.66 39.49 -31.68
C GLN A 484 54.18 39.05 -31.80
N GLY A 485 53.97 37.75 -31.92
CA GLY A 485 52.64 37.15 -32.09
C GLY A 485 52.39 36.71 -33.52
N LYS A 486 51.14 36.69 -33.96
CA LYS A 486 50.73 36.13 -35.26
C LYS A 486 49.90 37.14 -36.04
N ILE A 487 50.21 37.35 -37.30
CA ILE A 487 49.35 38.10 -38.24
C ILE A 487 48.92 37.17 -39.37
N GLU A 488 47.63 37.19 -39.69
CA GLU A 488 47.03 36.45 -40.79
C GLU A 488 46.17 37.40 -41.62
N ALA A 489 46.24 37.25 -42.95
CA ALA A 489 45.42 38.02 -43.87
C ALA A 489 44.92 37.13 -45.01
N LYS A 490 43.62 37.18 -45.29
CA LYS A 490 43.01 36.47 -46.42
C LYS A 490 43.03 37.37 -47.64
N ILE A 491 43.80 36.96 -48.64
CA ILE A 491 44.21 37.81 -49.75
C ILE A 491 43.87 37.15 -51.09
N ASN A 492 43.37 37.97 -52.02
CA ASN A 492 43.27 37.64 -53.44
C ASN A 492 44.04 38.68 -54.26
N ILE A 493 44.82 38.21 -55.23
CA ILE A 493 45.68 39.07 -56.05
C ILE A 493 45.38 38.82 -57.52
N GLN A 494 45.32 39.90 -58.30
CA GLN A 494 45.33 39.83 -59.76
C GLN A 494 46.71 40.16 -60.31
N GLN A 495 47.08 39.60 -61.45
CA GLN A 495 48.30 39.97 -62.18
C GLN A 495 49.60 39.91 -61.33
N ALA A 496 49.70 38.93 -60.43
CA ALA A 496 50.81 38.75 -59.49
C ALA A 496 52.20 38.66 -60.17
N ASN A 497 52.27 38.33 -61.46
CA ASN A 497 53.55 38.23 -62.18
C ASN A 497 54.03 39.56 -62.75
N THR A 498 53.15 40.56 -62.91
CA THR A 498 53.44 41.84 -63.57
C THR A 498 53.33 43.04 -62.65
N ILE A 499 52.46 42.96 -61.62
CA ILE A 499 52.24 44.01 -60.64
C ILE A 499 52.86 43.60 -59.30
N ILE A 500 53.41 44.58 -58.59
CA ILE A 500 53.93 44.38 -57.23
C ILE A 500 52.82 44.71 -56.24
N HIS A 501 52.13 43.69 -55.77
CA HIS A 501 51.24 43.75 -54.62
C HIS A 501 52.03 43.38 -53.38
N GLY A 502 51.85 44.13 -52.29
CA GLY A 502 52.61 43.93 -51.06
C GLY A 502 51.75 44.12 -49.83
N LEU A 503 51.79 43.13 -48.93
CA LEU A 503 51.42 43.26 -47.52
C LEU A 503 52.71 43.11 -46.70
N SER A 504 52.99 44.10 -45.87
CA SER A 504 54.26 44.21 -45.16
C SER A 504 54.09 44.80 -43.76
N LEU A 505 55.04 44.49 -42.88
CA LEU A 505 55.23 45.15 -41.59
C LEU A 505 56.44 46.07 -41.69
N LYS A 506 56.29 47.32 -41.26
CA LYS A 506 57.35 48.34 -41.36
C LYS A 506 57.59 49.04 -40.03
N GLY A 507 58.85 49.35 -39.76
CA GLY A 507 59.25 50.22 -38.65
C GLY A 507 58.97 51.69 -38.97
N GLU A 508 59.30 52.58 -38.03
CA GLU A 508 59.16 54.03 -38.23
C GLU A 508 59.99 54.56 -39.42
N LYS A 509 61.15 53.93 -39.66
CA LYS A 509 61.98 54.14 -40.85
C LYS A 509 61.73 53.05 -41.89
N ILE A 510 62.38 53.15 -43.04
CA ILE A 510 62.25 52.15 -44.13
C ILE A 510 62.65 50.74 -43.68
N THR A 511 63.49 50.60 -42.65
CA THR A 511 63.82 49.34 -41.99
C THR A 511 63.62 49.44 -40.46
N PRO A 512 63.31 48.32 -39.77
CA PRO A 512 63.16 46.97 -40.31
C PRO A 512 61.87 46.82 -41.13
N HIS A 513 61.89 45.89 -42.07
CA HIS A 513 60.78 45.65 -43.00
C HIS A 513 60.61 44.15 -43.20
N ILE A 514 59.40 43.66 -42.95
CA ILE A 514 59.00 42.29 -43.21
C ILE A 514 57.94 42.28 -44.31
N ASP A 515 58.16 41.56 -45.40
CA ASP A 515 57.12 41.31 -46.41
C ASP A 515 56.42 39.99 -46.05
N LEU A 516 55.12 40.04 -45.74
CA LEU A 516 54.28 38.84 -45.62
C LEU A 516 54.01 38.24 -47.00
N ILE A 517 53.84 39.10 -48.00
CA ILE A 517 53.78 38.74 -49.41
C ILE A 517 54.24 39.92 -50.24
N LYS A 518 55.06 39.64 -51.25
CA LYS A 518 55.42 40.59 -52.31
C LYS A 518 55.47 39.92 -53.68
N THR A 519 54.70 40.42 -54.64
CA THR A 519 54.61 39.88 -56.01
C THR A 519 55.46 40.68 -57.02
N GLY A 520 55.34 40.37 -58.32
CA GLY A 520 55.89 41.18 -59.43
C GLY A 520 57.29 40.81 -59.94
N LYS A 521 57.98 39.84 -59.31
CA LYS A 521 59.32 39.36 -59.75
C LYS A 521 59.29 37.95 -60.34
N GLY A 522 58.59 37.78 -61.46
CA GLY A 522 58.46 36.52 -62.17
C GLY A 522 57.54 35.51 -61.45
N ASN A 523 57.53 34.25 -61.90
CA ASN A 523 56.57 33.26 -61.38
C ASN A 523 56.68 33.06 -59.86
N GLY A 524 55.57 33.30 -59.16
CA GLY A 524 55.42 33.16 -57.70
C GLY A 524 55.45 34.51 -56.97
N TYR A 525 55.73 34.46 -55.67
CA TYR A 525 55.90 35.65 -54.83
C TYR A 525 57.08 35.46 -53.88
N GLU A 526 57.43 36.50 -53.13
CA GLU A 526 58.50 36.49 -52.15
C GLU A 526 57.98 36.87 -50.77
N VAL A 527 58.56 36.26 -49.75
CA VAL A 527 58.48 36.72 -48.36
C VAL A 527 59.87 37.17 -47.93
N ARG A 528 59.97 38.26 -47.18
CA ARG A 528 61.25 38.94 -46.96
C ARG A 528 61.39 39.50 -45.57
N TYR A 529 62.64 39.57 -45.10
CA TYR A 529 63.04 40.31 -43.92
C TYR A 529 64.25 41.18 -44.26
N ILE A 530 64.14 42.47 -43.94
CA ILE A 530 65.21 43.46 -44.08
C ILE A 530 65.55 43.98 -42.68
N PRO A 531 66.74 43.63 -42.14
CA PRO A 531 67.16 44.08 -40.82
C PRO A 531 67.34 45.60 -40.76
N LYS A 532 67.10 46.18 -39.58
CA LYS A 532 67.31 47.60 -39.32
C LYS A 532 68.77 48.03 -39.51
N ASP A 533 69.69 47.29 -38.89
CA ASP A 533 71.10 47.67 -38.80
C ASP A 533 71.91 47.29 -40.06
N ASN A 534 71.35 46.45 -40.92
CA ASN A 534 71.98 46.05 -42.19
C ASN A 534 70.97 46.03 -43.35
N PRO A 535 70.52 47.21 -43.82
CA PRO A 535 69.48 47.32 -44.86
C PRO A 535 69.90 46.76 -46.23
N LYS A 536 71.20 46.46 -46.42
CA LYS A 536 71.71 45.81 -47.64
C LYS A 536 71.53 44.29 -47.60
N ASN A 537 71.38 43.70 -46.41
CA ASN A 537 71.18 42.27 -46.23
C ASN A 537 69.70 41.91 -46.32
N ILE A 538 69.17 41.85 -47.54
CA ILE A 538 67.78 41.46 -47.79
C ILE A 538 67.71 39.93 -47.74
N ILE A 539 67.02 39.39 -46.74
CA ILE A 539 66.73 37.96 -46.65
C ILE A 539 65.40 37.72 -47.35
N ALA A 540 65.41 36.92 -48.42
CA ALA A 540 64.24 36.70 -49.26
C ALA A 540 64.05 35.22 -49.58
N HIS A 541 62.84 34.71 -49.35
CA HIS A 541 62.44 33.37 -49.74
C HIS A 541 61.43 33.45 -50.87
N LYS A 542 61.77 32.80 -52.00
CA LYS A 542 60.89 32.76 -53.17
C LYS A 542 59.91 31.59 -53.06
N VAL A 543 58.63 31.90 -53.08
CA VAL A 543 57.53 30.94 -52.99
C VAL A 543 57.02 30.64 -54.41
N LYS A 544 57.09 29.37 -54.82
CA LYS A 544 56.70 28.89 -56.16
C LYS A 544 55.82 27.65 -56.06
N GLY A 545 55.22 27.24 -57.18
CA GLY A 545 54.46 25.99 -57.26
C GLY A 545 52.97 26.12 -56.90
N ILE A 546 52.51 27.35 -56.64
CA ILE A 546 51.12 27.68 -56.39
C ILE A 546 50.69 28.85 -57.30
N ASN A 547 49.47 28.79 -57.82
CA ASN A 547 48.87 29.90 -58.54
C ASN A 547 48.11 30.79 -57.55
N ILE A 548 48.64 31.99 -57.31
CA ILE A 548 48.04 33.01 -56.42
C ILE A 548 47.14 34.00 -57.16
N ASN A 549 47.05 33.93 -58.49
CA ASN A 549 46.15 34.80 -59.24
C ASN A 549 44.69 34.36 -59.03
N ASP A 550 43.84 35.34 -58.77
CA ASP A 550 42.37 35.22 -58.75
C ASP A 550 41.83 34.21 -57.74
N LYS A 551 42.62 33.86 -56.71
CA LYS A 551 42.24 32.93 -55.64
C LYS A 551 42.58 33.50 -54.27
N TYR A 552 41.72 33.22 -53.29
CA TYR A 552 41.96 33.59 -51.90
C TYR A 552 42.88 32.59 -51.19
N TYR A 553 43.91 33.12 -50.53
CA TYR A 553 44.76 32.39 -49.62
C TYR A 553 44.96 33.18 -48.32
N ILE A 554 45.12 32.46 -47.21
CA ILE A 554 45.50 33.04 -45.92
C ILE A 554 47.02 33.08 -45.87
N HIS A 555 47.57 34.29 -45.90
CA HIS A 555 49.00 34.55 -45.69
C HIS A 555 49.23 34.83 -44.22
N GLY A 556 50.08 34.02 -43.59
CA GLY A 556 50.39 34.14 -42.17
C GLY A 556 51.86 34.46 -41.92
N LEU A 557 52.11 35.15 -40.81
CA LEU A 557 53.42 35.29 -40.20
C LEU A 557 53.28 35.10 -38.69
N GLU A 558 53.92 34.07 -38.16
CA GLU A 558 54.21 33.96 -36.73
C GLU A 558 55.57 34.60 -36.45
N TRP A 559 55.55 35.63 -35.63
CA TRP A 559 56.70 36.39 -35.17
C TRP A 559 56.96 36.04 -33.71
N THR A 560 57.94 35.19 -33.48
CA THR A 560 58.37 34.79 -32.13
C THR A 560 59.46 35.73 -31.61
N GLU A 561 60.06 35.41 -30.46
CA GLU A 561 61.22 36.17 -29.97
C GLU A 561 62.44 36.06 -30.91
N LYS A 562 62.60 34.92 -31.59
CA LYS A 562 63.81 34.57 -32.34
C LYS A 562 63.59 34.39 -33.84
N GLU A 563 62.40 33.94 -34.21
CA GLU A 563 62.09 33.46 -35.56
C GLU A 563 60.87 34.14 -36.16
N LEU A 564 60.95 34.42 -37.46
CA LEU A 564 59.85 34.75 -38.34
C LEU A 564 59.46 33.50 -39.11
N ILE A 565 58.20 33.07 -39.01
CA ILE A 565 57.69 31.84 -39.62
C ILE A 565 56.53 32.23 -40.53
N TRP A 566 56.75 32.18 -41.84
CA TRP A 566 55.72 32.47 -42.82
C TRP A 566 54.91 31.23 -43.13
N SER A 567 53.60 31.41 -43.30
CA SER A 567 52.69 30.34 -43.67
C SER A 567 51.74 30.74 -44.81
N LEU A 568 51.25 29.73 -45.52
CA LEU A 568 50.22 29.84 -46.54
C LEU A 568 49.16 28.81 -46.25
N ASN A 569 47.93 29.24 -45.95
CA ASN A 569 46.85 28.35 -45.52
C ASN A 569 47.31 27.45 -44.35
N GLY A 570 47.98 28.06 -43.35
CA GLY A 570 48.52 27.37 -42.18
C GLY A 570 49.76 26.51 -42.42
N LEU A 571 50.16 26.29 -43.68
CA LEU A 571 51.36 25.52 -44.00
C LEU A 571 52.61 26.42 -43.96
N GLU A 572 53.62 26.06 -43.16
CA GLU A 572 54.92 26.75 -43.15
C GLU A 572 55.58 26.72 -44.54
N ILE A 573 55.93 27.90 -45.05
CA ILE A 573 56.58 28.10 -46.36
C ILE A 573 58.01 28.64 -46.24
N ALA A 574 58.32 29.38 -45.17
CA ALA A 574 59.64 29.91 -44.88
C ALA A 574 59.81 30.16 -43.38
N ARG A 575 61.07 30.16 -42.93
CA ARG A 575 61.47 30.44 -41.56
C ARG A 575 62.82 31.13 -41.57
N GLU A 576 62.97 32.17 -40.76
CA GLU A 576 64.22 32.91 -40.65
C GLU A 576 64.44 33.46 -39.25
N ASN A 577 65.71 33.54 -38.82
CA ASN A 577 66.05 34.21 -37.57
C ASN A 577 66.07 35.73 -37.76
N HIS A 578 65.67 36.48 -36.74
CA HIS A 578 65.63 37.94 -36.83
C HIS A 578 66.32 38.65 -35.67
N GLN A 579 66.63 39.93 -35.88
CA GLN A 579 67.16 40.85 -34.89
C GLN A 579 66.24 42.07 -34.83
N LEU A 580 65.00 41.84 -34.38
CA LEU A 580 63.97 42.88 -34.28
C LEU A 580 63.92 43.50 -32.87
N ASN A 581 64.46 42.81 -31.86
CA ASN A 581 64.68 43.33 -30.49
C ASN A 581 63.45 44.04 -29.88
N GLY A 582 62.24 43.54 -30.14
CA GLY A 582 61.00 44.09 -29.58
C GLY A 582 60.46 45.36 -30.28
N GLU A 583 61.04 45.78 -31.41
CA GLU A 583 60.50 46.91 -32.18
C GLU A 583 59.05 46.68 -32.60
N GLU A 584 58.21 47.71 -32.52
CA GLU A 584 56.83 47.62 -32.98
C GLU A 584 56.70 48.04 -34.45
N LEU A 585 56.05 47.19 -35.25
CA LEU A 585 55.86 47.41 -36.67
C LEU A 585 54.39 47.68 -36.98
N TYR A 586 54.14 48.54 -37.96
CA TYR A 586 52.81 48.81 -38.46
C TYR A 586 52.54 48.03 -39.75
N ILE A 587 51.27 47.77 -40.03
CA ILE A 587 50.82 47.07 -41.23
C ILE A 587 50.80 48.06 -42.40
N ASN A 588 51.37 47.67 -43.53
CA ASN A 588 51.44 48.47 -44.75
C ASN A 588 51.05 47.64 -45.97
N MET A 589 50.12 48.17 -46.76
CA MET A 589 49.68 47.59 -48.02
C MET A 589 49.87 48.57 -49.18
N ALA A 590 50.27 48.05 -50.33
CA ALA A 590 50.42 48.85 -51.55
C ALA A 590 50.39 47.98 -52.81
N SER A 591 49.95 48.59 -53.91
CA SER A 591 50.07 48.04 -55.26
C SER A 591 50.94 48.96 -56.12
N ILE A 592 52.06 48.45 -56.64
CA ILE A 592 53.09 49.21 -57.36
C ILE A 592 53.21 48.71 -58.80
N VAL A 593 53.34 49.65 -59.74
CA VAL A 593 53.39 49.43 -61.18
C VAL A 593 54.79 49.76 -61.70
N GLU A 594 55.64 48.75 -61.86
CA GLU A 594 56.95 48.91 -62.54
C GLU A 594 56.85 48.64 -64.05
N LYS A 595 55.87 47.82 -64.45
CA LYS A 595 55.58 47.44 -65.84
C LYS A 595 54.13 47.71 -66.15
N ALA A 596 53.80 47.93 -67.43
CA ALA A 596 52.41 48.15 -67.83
C ALA A 596 51.56 46.94 -67.40
N PRO A 597 50.43 47.15 -66.71
CA PRO A 597 49.49 46.08 -66.37
C PRO A 597 48.96 45.38 -67.63
N GLU A 598 48.68 44.08 -67.52
CA GLU A 598 48.11 43.24 -68.59
C GLU A 598 46.65 43.59 -68.87
N SER A 599 45.89 43.86 -67.80
CA SER A 599 44.49 44.30 -67.83
C SER A 599 44.21 45.31 -66.73
N LEU A 600 43.13 46.09 -66.85
CA LEU A 600 42.72 47.07 -65.85
C LEU A 600 41.20 47.11 -65.67
N PRO A 601 40.69 47.43 -64.45
CA PRO A 601 41.46 47.63 -63.23
C PRO A 601 42.11 46.33 -62.74
N ALA A 602 43.27 46.44 -62.10
CA ALA A 602 43.95 45.31 -61.46
C ALA A 602 43.82 45.46 -59.95
N GLU A 603 43.43 44.39 -59.26
CA GLU A 603 43.01 44.45 -57.86
C GLU A 603 43.90 43.62 -56.94
N PHE A 604 44.15 44.18 -55.75
CA PHE A 604 44.69 43.48 -54.60
C PHE A 604 43.64 43.55 -53.49
N LYS A 605 42.99 42.42 -53.25
CA LYS A 605 41.87 42.28 -52.35
C LYS A 605 42.29 41.65 -51.03
N ILE A 606 41.76 42.18 -49.96
CA ILE A 606 41.95 41.71 -48.60
C ILE A 606 40.55 41.54 -48.01
N ASP A 607 40.19 40.29 -47.73
CA ASP A 607 38.91 39.90 -47.14
C ASP A 607 38.93 40.24 -45.64
N TRP A 608 39.97 39.82 -44.92
CA TRP A 608 40.19 40.21 -43.54
C TRP A 608 41.68 40.22 -43.16
N ILE A 609 42.01 40.96 -42.09
CA ILE A 609 43.31 40.91 -41.42
C ILE A 609 43.08 40.68 -39.93
N LYS A 610 43.79 39.72 -39.34
CA LYS A 610 43.72 39.39 -37.91
C LYS A 610 45.12 39.33 -37.32
N VAL A 611 45.31 39.97 -36.17
CA VAL A 611 46.57 39.96 -35.41
C VAL A 611 46.30 39.43 -34.02
N TYR A 612 47.15 38.52 -33.59
CA TYR A 612 47.06 37.81 -32.33
C TYR A 612 48.35 37.99 -31.53
N LYS A 613 48.22 38.14 -30.21
CA LYS A 613 49.33 37.99 -29.27
C LYS A 613 49.21 36.64 -28.57
N LYS A 614 50.36 36.05 -28.25
CA LYS A 614 50.38 34.81 -27.48
C LYS A 614 50.01 35.13 -26.04
N GLN A 615 49.03 34.44 -25.47
CA GLN A 615 48.70 34.57 -24.05
C GLN A 615 49.87 34.02 -23.22
N GLN A 616 50.21 34.72 -22.14
CA GLN A 616 51.16 34.18 -21.17
C GLN A 616 50.47 32.99 -20.49
N ALA A 617 51.17 31.86 -20.39
CA ALA A 617 50.63 30.71 -19.66
C ALA A 617 50.44 31.13 -18.20
N GLU A 618 49.20 31.13 -17.72
CA GLU A 618 48.86 31.20 -16.29
C GLU A 618 49.17 29.89 -15.58
#